data_AF-A0A497KHM8-F1
#
_entry.id   AF-A0A497KHM8-F1
#
_cell.length_a   1.000
_cell.length_b   1.000
_cell.length_c   1.000
_cell.angle_alpha   90.00
_cell.angle_beta   90.00
_cell.angle_gamma   90.00
#
_symmetry.space_group_name_H-M   'P 1'
#
loop_
_entity.id
_entity.type
_entity.pdbx_description
1 polymer ?
#
loop_
_entity_poly.entity_id
_entity_poly.type
_entity_poly.pdbx_seq_one_letter_code
_entity_poly.pdbx_strand_id
1 'polypeptide(L)'
;MKDTEKFAGAKYVIKANFTIEGVVEKHDVIGAIFGQTEGLFPKELELRELQKSGKIGRIDINLKSSKDSTRGTIIAPSSLDRAETALIAAAMETVDRVGPCESKINVENITDVRVEKRQKIVERAKELMRDWVVKDGQEIEKLLDEVQKEDKKIKAVHYGRERLTATPDISKSDEIIIVEGRADVNNLIKSGVTGVIAMEGVKVPKTIRNLTSRKEVTAFLDGDRGGDLILQELMQVAPPTYVARAPRGKEVEELSPEEIDKALDAKRPLEDAKAKPEPEEKAPRFSEEIVNLTNDLRGTLEAVLIKTDGKQDERIPVSELVEKLKDANDVKLVVFDGIVTGRLIDTAREKNIDTIIGERVAEGVRIPRGVEVRSFKNLN
;
A
#
# COMPACT_ATOMS: atom_id res chain seq x y z
N MET A 1 15.29 -37.54 -23.66
CA MET A 1 16.56 -37.27 -22.94
C MET A 1 17.65 -38.33 -23.17
N LYS A 2 17.39 -39.54 -23.69
CA LYS A 2 18.40 -40.62 -23.72
C LYS A 2 19.49 -40.53 -24.81
N ASP A 3 19.29 -39.84 -25.93
CA ASP A 3 20.30 -39.84 -27.02
C ASP A 3 21.32 -38.69 -26.94
N THR A 4 21.01 -37.59 -26.25
CA THR A 4 21.89 -36.41 -26.23
C THR A 4 23.08 -36.48 -25.27
N GLU A 5 23.06 -37.38 -24.29
CA GLU A 5 24.20 -37.58 -23.37
C GLU A 5 25.32 -38.44 -23.97
N LYS A 6 25.03 -39.21 -25.04
CA LYS A 6 26.01 -40.12 -25.66
C LYS A 6 27.12 -39.41 -26.45
N PHE A 7 27.01 -38.10 -26.71
CA PHE A 7 27.86 -37.39 -27.66
C PHE A 7 28.52 -36.13 -27.06
N ALA A 8 29.12 -36.27 -25.88
CA ALA A 8 29.91 -35.20 -25.26
C ALA A 8 31.08 -34.79 -26.18
N GLY A 9 31.18 -33.49 -26.52
CA GLY A 9 32.26 -32.95 -27.34
C GLY A 9 32.08 -33.04 -28.87
N ALA A 10 31.07 -33.77 -29.37
CA ALA A 10 30.82 -33.85 -30.82
C ALA A 10 30.20 -32.55 -31.37
N LYS A 11 30.64 -32.13 -32.56
CA LYS A 11 30.05 -31.05 -33.37
C LYS A 11 29.04 -31.61 -34.38
N TYR A 12 29.33 -32.79 -34.92
CA TYR A 12 28.51 -33.48 -35.90
C TYR A 12 28.30 -34.93 -35.50
N VAL A 13 27.21 -35.54 -35.95
CA VAL A 13 26.97 -36.98 -35.83
C VAL A 13 26.67 -37.52 -37.23
N ILE A 14 27.50 -38.45 -37.68
CA ILE A 14 27.30 -39.20 -38.91
C ILE A 14 26.37 -40.37 -38.57
N LYS A 15 25.28 -40.51 -39.32
CA LYS A 15 24.38 -41.66 -39.23
C LYS A 15 24.35 -42.35 -40.58
N ALA A 16 24.68 -43.63 -40.60
CA ALA A 16 24.67 -44.45 -41.80
C ALA A 16 23.89 -45.74 -41.55
N ASN A 17 23.18 -46.22 -42.56
CA ASN A 17 22.49 -47.50 -42.52
C ASN A 17 23.25 -48.50 -43.37
N PHE A 18 23.29 -49.76 -42.94
CA PHE A 18 23.97 -50.81 -43.68
C PHE A 18 23.11 -52.06 -43.81
N THR A 19 23.35 -52.78 -44.90
CA THR A 19 22.81 -54.12 -45.16
C THR A 19 23.97 -55.03 -45.55
N ILE A 20 24.03 -56.21 -44.94
CA ILE A 20 25.08 -57.22 -45.17
C ILE A 20 24.39 -58.53 -45.51
N GLU A 21 24.90 -59.20 -46.55
CA GLU A 21 24.46 -60.52 -46.99
C GLU A 21 25.22 -61.60 -46.21
N GLY A 22 24.78 -61.81 -44.97
CA GLY A 22 25.32 -62.81 -44.06
C GLY A 22 25.09 -62.46 -42.60
N VAL A 23 25.55 -63.35 -41.72
CA VAL A 23 25.54 -63.15 -40.26
C VAL A 23 26.89 -62.60 -39.84
N VAL A 24 26.88 -61.40 -39.25
CA VAL A 24 28.09 -60.73 -38.75
C VAL A 24 27.84 -60.16 -37.35
N GLU A 25 28.91 -59.97 -36.60
CA GLU A 25 28.86 -59.33 -35.30
C GLU A 25 29.28 -57.86 -35.36
N LYS A 26 29.08 -57.14 -34.25
CA LYS A 26 29.44 -55.72 -34.14
C LYS A 26 30.92 -55.50 -34.40
N HIS A 27 31.77 -56.42 -33.94
CA HIS A 27 33.22 -56.30 -34.06
C HIS A 27 33.69 -56.44 -35.52
N ASP A 28 33.01 -57.25 -36.33
CA ASP A 28 33.30 -57.40 -37.77
C ASP A 28 33.04 -56.11 -38.53
N VAL A 29 31.89 -55.48 -38.28
CA VAL A 29 31.51 -54.22 -38.94
C VAL A 29 32.47 -53.10 -38.56
N ILE A 30 32.85 -53.01 -37.28
CA ILE A 30 33.90 -52.07 -36.83
C ILE A 30 35.21 -52.37 -37.56
N GLY A 31 35.65 -53.63 -37.56
CA GLY A 31 36.89 -54.06 -38.20
C GLY A 31 36.96 -53.69 -39.67
N ALA A 32 35.86 -53.89 -40.41
CA ALA A 32 35.74 -53.54 -41.82
C ALA A 32 35.83 -52.03 -42.05
N ILE A 33 35.12 -51.23 -41.26
CA ILE A 33 35.17 -49.76 -41.37
C ILE A 33 36.58 -49.24 -41.14
N PHE A 34 37.26 -49.67 -40.07
CA PHE A 34 38.63 -49.22 -39.82
C PHE A 34 39.61 -49.76 -40.85
N GLY A 35 39.51 -51.03 -41.23
CA GLY A 35 40.48 -51.67 -42.12
C GLY A 35 40.41 -51.16 -43.56
N GLN A 36 39.21 -50.94 -44.12
CA GLN A 36 39.06 -50.49 -45.50
C GLN A 36 39.23 -48.98 -45.67
N THR A 37 39.13 -48.20 -44.59
CA THR A 37 39.38 -46.75 -44.64
C THR A 37 40.81 -46.38 -44.30
N GLU A 38 41.61 -47.31 -43.77
CA GLU A 38 43.03 -47.10 -43.44
C GLU A 38 43.87 -46.95 -44.73
N GLY A 39 44.81 -46.00 -44.75
CA GLY A 39 45.65 -45.74 -45.92
C GLY A 39 45.00 -44.94 -47.07
N LEU A 40 43.70 -44.61 -47.00
CA LEU A 40 43.04 -43.73 -47.98
C LEU A 40 43.38 -42.24 -47.79
N PHE A 41 43.77 -41.86 -46.57
CA PHE A 41 44.01 -40.48 -46.18
C PHE A 41 45.37 -40.32 -45.50
N PRO A 42 45.90 -39.08 -45.39
CA PRO A 42 47.02 -38.81 -44.49
C PRO A 42 46.69 -39.27 -43.05
N LYS A 43 47.71 -39.66 -42.29
CA LYS A 43 47.57 -40.20 -40.91
C LYS A 43 46.67 -39.38 -40.00
N GLU A 44 46.66 -38.06 -40.17
CA GLU A 44 45.86 -37.12 -39.37
C GLU A 44 44.34 -37.26 -39.57
N LEU A 45 43.92 -37.84 -40.70
CA LEU A 45 42.53 -38.07 -41.09
C LEU A 45 42.16 -39.57 -41.07
N GLU A 46 43.05 -40.45 -40.64
CA GLU A 46 42.71 -41.87 -40.49
C GLU A 46 41.77 -42.08 -39.30
N LEU A 47 40.71 -42.88 -39.50
CA LEU A 47 39.69 -43.13 -38.48
C LEU A 47 40.28 -43.59 -37.14
N ARG A 48 41.33 -44.42 -37.17
CA ARG A 48 41.99 -44.95 -35.96
C ARG A 48 42.69 -43.85 -35.17
N GLU A 49 43.41 -42.95 -35.84
CA GLU A 49 44.12 -41.83 -35.20
C GLU A 49 43.13 -40.74 -34.76
N LEU A 50 42.09 -40.49 -35.55
CA LEU A 50 40.99 -39.60 -35.18
C LEU A 50 40.25 -40.10 -33.93
N GLN A 51 40.06 -41.42 -33.78
CA GLN A 51 39.45 -42.00 -32.59
C GLN A 51 40.37 -41.92 -31.36
N LYS A 52 41.67 -42.19 -31.52
CA LYS A 52 42.68 -42.06 -30.44
C LYS A 52 42.80 -40.63 -29.94
N SER A 53 42.79 -39.66 -30.85
CA SER A 53 42.85 -38.22 -30.53
C SER A 53 41.52 -37.67 -30.01
N GLY A 54 40.44 -38.46 -30.04
CA GLY A 54 39.10 -38.04 -29.62
C GLY A 54 38.39 -37.11 -30.62
N LYS A 55 38.96 -36.90 -31.82
CA LYS A 55 38.31 -36.15 -32.90
C LYS A 55 37.08 -36.88 -33.44
N ILE A 56 37.15 -38.21 -33.52
CA ILE A 56 36.02 -39.11 -33.76
C ILE A 56 35.70 -39.84 -32.45
N GLY A 57 34.42 -39.90 -32.09
CA GLY A 57 33.93 -40.59 -30.91
C GLY A 57 33.94 -42.12 -31.08
N ARG A 58 33.39 -42.82 -30.08
CA ARG A 58 33.12 -44.25 -30.23
C ARG A 58 32.06 -44.46 -31.31
N ILE A 59 32.38 -45.31 -32.28
CA ILE A 59 31.44 -45.69 -33.34
C ILE A 59 30.47 -46.72 -32.74
N ASP A 60 29.21 -46.32 -32.61
CA ASP A 60 28.15 -47.15 -32.07
C ASP A 60 27.47 -47.91 -33.22
N ILE A 61 27.35 -49.23 -33.07
CA ILE A 61 26.71 -50.11 -34.03
C ILE A 61 25.49 -50.80 -33.42
N ASN A 62 24.34 -50.58 -34.05
CA ASN A 62 23.09 -51.28 -33.75
C ASN A 62 22.77 -52.17 -34.94
N LEU A 63 22.76 -53.49 -34.73
CA LEU A 63 22.48 -54.46 -35.78
C LEU A 63 21.42 -55.45 -35.34
N LYS A 64 20.69 -55.98 -36.32
CA LYS A 64 19.75 -57.08 -36.18
C LYS A 64 20.00 -58.06 -37.33
N SER A 65 20.25 -59.31 -36.99
CA SER A 65 20.46 -60.39 -37.96
C SER A 65 19.20 -61.25 -38.05
N SER A 66 18.76 -61.56 -39.26
CA SER A 66 17.61 -62.43 -39.51
C SER A 66 17.75 -63.07 -40.89
N LYS A 67 17.55 -64.39 -40.97
CA LYS A 67 17.50 -65.17 -42.22
C LYS A 67 18.63 -64.80 -43.20
N ASP A 68 19.87 -64.96 -42.75
CA ASP A 68 21.08 -64.78 -43.57
C ASP A 68 21.33 -63.35 -44.09
N SER A 69 20.68 -62.35 -43.47
CA SER A 69 20.98 -60.94 -43.71
C SER A 69 21.07 -60.19 -42.39
N THR A 70 22.03 -59.28 -42.32
CA THR A 70 22.22 -58.38 -41.19
C THR A 70 21.95 -56.94 -41.62
N ARG A 71 21.04 -56.26 -40.93
CA ARG A 71 20.77 -54.84 -41.13
C ARG A 71 21.06 -54.06 -39.88
N GLY A 72 21.54 -52.84 -40.05
CA GLY A 72 21.87 -52.01 -38.90
C GLY A 72 22.11 -50.56 -39.23
N THR A 73 22.47 -49.83 -38.17
CA THR A 73 22.79 -48.42 -38.21
C THR A 73 24.12 -48.20 -37.52
N ILE A 74 24.96 -47.38 -38.14
CA ILE A 74 26.24 -46.89 -37.62
C ILE A 74 26.04 -45.44 -37.18
N ILE A 75 26.50 -45.12 -35.98
CA ILE A 75 26.49 -43.76 -35.44
C ILE A 75 27.92 -43.39 -35.06
N ALA A 76 28.49 -42.42 -35.78
CA ALA A 76 29.85 -41.92 -35.54
C ALA A 76 29.84 -40.44 -35.16
N PRO A 77 30.14 -40.10 -33.88
CA PRO A 77 30.25 -38.71 -33.44
C PRO A 77 31.56 -38.09 -33.94
N SER A 78 31.53 -36.84 -34.39
CA SER A 78 32.69 -36.13 -34.92
C SER A 78 32.80 -34.73 -34.32
N SER A 79 34.00 -34.35 -33.89
CA SER A 79 34.35 -32.96 -33.51
C SER A 79 35.18 -32.23 -34.57
N LEU A 80 35.41 -32.88 -35.72
CA LEU A 80 36.06 -32.32 -36.91
C LEU A 80 35.24 -31.18 -37.53
N ASP A 81 35.80 -30.53 -38.54
CA ASP A 81 35.04 -29.57 -39.33
C ASP A 81 34.03 -30.26 -40.27
N ARG A 82 33.25 -29.46 -41.01
CA ARG A 82 32.19 -29.97 -41.87
C ARG A 82 32.74 -30.76 -43.07
N ALA A 83 33.86 -30.32 -43.65
CA ALA A 83 34.43 -30.93 -44.84
C ALA A 83 35.12 -32.24 -44.50
N GLU A 84 35.93 -32.24 -43.45
CA GLU A 84 36.59 -33.43 -42.89
C GLU A 84 35.55 -34.46 -42.47
N THR A 85 34.49 -34.06 -41.75
CA THR A 85 33.42 -35.00 -41.34
C THR A 85 32.71 -35.61 -42.55
N ALA A 86 32.46 -34.83 -43.60
CA ALA A 86 31.85 -35.34 -44.83
C ALA A 86 32.76 -36.33 -45.56
N LEU A 87 34.07 -36.07 -45.58
CA LEU A 87 35.06 -36.97 -46.17
C LEU A 87 35.11 -38.32 -45.43
N ILE A 88 35.12 -38.29 -44.10
CA ILE A 88 35.06 -39.50 -43.27
C ILE A 88 33.75 -40.26 -43.50
N ALA A 89 32.61 -39.56 -43.57
CA ALA A 89 31.33 -40.20 -43.85
C ALA A 89 31.33 -40.91 -45.21
N ALA A 90 31.84 -40.25 -46.26
CA ALA A 90 31.97 -40.82 -47.58
C ALA A 90 32.91 -42.04 -47.60
N ALA A 91 34.02 -42.01 -46.87
CA ALA A 91 34.91 -43.16 -46.74
C ALA A 91 34.26 -44.34 -46.00
N MET A 92 33.41 -44.08 -45.01
CA MET A 92 32.62 -45.15 -44.38
C MET A 92 31.60 -45.75 -45.35
N GLU A 93 31.10 -44.97 -46.30
CA GLU A 93 30.15 -45.42 -47.34
C GLU A 93 30.81 -46.31 -48.39
N THR A 94 32.12 -46.19 -48.62
CA THR A 94 32.85 -47.04 -49.58
C THR A 94 33.11 -48.47 -49.09
N VAL A 95 32.80 -48.79 -47.83
CA VAL A 95 33.00 -50.12 -47.27
C VAL A 95 32.04 -51.12 -47.93
N ASP A 96 32.58 -52.02 -48.74
CA ASP A 96 31.81 -52.93 -49.59
C ASP A 96 31.82 -54.39 -49.11
N ARG A 97 32.64 -54.71 -48.11
CA ARG A 97 32.70 -56.05 -47.48
C ARG A 97 32.86 -55.99 -45.97
N VAL A 98 32.20 -56.90 -45.26
CA VAL A 98 32.38 -57.12 -43.82
C VAL A 98 32.70 -58.60 -43.59
N GLY A 99 33.93 -58.88 -43.17
CA GLY A 99 34.45 -60.25 -43.12
C GLY A 99 34.42 -60.87 -44.53
N PRO A 100 33.82 -62.08 -44.71
CA PRO A 100 33.66 -62.68 -46.03
C PRO A 100 32.46 -62.10 -46.83
N CYS A 101 31.53 -61.40 -46.17
CA CYS A 101 30.22 -61.04 -46.72
C CYS A 101 30.26 -59.70 -47.48
N GLU A 102 29.42 -59.55 -48.50
CA GLU A 102 29.20 -58.26 -49.17
C GLU A 102 28.35 -57.33 -48.29
N SER A 103 28.67 -56.04 -48.33
CA SER A 103 27.99 -55.01 -47.56
C SER A 103 27.66 -53.79 -48.40
N LYS A 104 26.51 -53.19 -48.11
CA LYS A 104 26.12 -51.89 -48.64
C LYS A 104 25.87 -50.94 -47.49
N ILE A 105 26.71 -49.92 -47.37
CA ILE A 105 26.56 -48.83 -46.41
C ILE A 105 26.04 -47.60 -47.18
N ASN A 106 25.04 -46.91 -46.62
CA ASN A 106 24.58 -45.62 -47.15
C ASN A 106 24.53 -44.59 -46.02
N VAL A 107 25.12 -43.42 -46.22
CA VAL A 107 25.06 -42.33 -45.24
C VAL A 107 23.66 -41.71 -45.29
N GLU A 108 22.92 -41.78 -44.18
CA GLU A 108 21.56 -41.22 -44.08
C GLU A 108 21.63 -39.71 -43.97
N ASN A 109 22.42 -39.21 -43.01
CA ASN A 109 22.63 -37.79 -42.79
C ASN A 109 23.84 -37.51 -41.86
N ILE A 110 24.33 -36.27 -41.95
CA ILE A 110 25.29 -35.69 -41.00
C ILE A 110 24.59 -34.56 -40.25
N THR A 111 24.36 -34.76 -38.95
CA THR A 111 23.58 -33.82 -38.12
C THR A 111 24.51 -32.92 -37.31
N ASP A 112 24.35 -31.60 -37.39
CA ASP A 112 25.03 -30.66 -36.49
C ASP A 112 24.30 -30.59 -35.14
N VAL A 113 24.85 -31.27 -34.13
CA VAL A 113 24.25 -31.35 -32.80
C VAL A 113 24.19 -30.01 -32.07
N ARG A 114 24.95 -28.99 -32.52
CA ARG A 114 24.91 -27.64 -31.94
C ARG A 114 23.64 -26.91 -32.32
N VAL A 115 23.00 -27.24 -33.44
CA VAL A 115 21.73 -26.63 -33.83
C VAL A 115 20.65 -27.04 -32.84
N GLU A 116 20.51 -28.33 -32.57
CA GLU A 116 19.56 -28.84 -31.57
C GLU A 116 19.87 -28.34 -30.15
N LYS A 117 21.15 -28.34 -29.74
CA LYS A 117 21.54 -27.79 -28.43
C LYS A 117 21.20 -26.30 -28.31
N ARG A 118 21.45 -25.50 -29.36
CA ARG A 118 21.07 -24.07 -29.38
C ARG A 118 19.58 -23.89 -29.21
N GLN A 119 18.77 -24.71 -29.89
CA GLN A 119 17.32 -24.63 -29.75
C GLN A 119 16.84 -24.98 -28.34
N LYS A 120 17.39 -26.03 -27.73
CA LYS A 120 17.13 -26.39 -26.32
C LYS A 120 17.57 -25.29 -25.35
N ILE A 121 18.70 -24.63 -25.60
CA ILE A 121 19.16 -23.48 -24.80
C ILE A 121 18.16 -22.33 -24.90
N VAL A 122 17.67 -22.02 -26.09
CA VAL A 122 16.66 -20.95 -26.28
C VAL A 122 15.35 -21.28 -25.58
N GLU A 123 14.86 -22.51 -25.69
CA GLU A 123 13.66 -22.97 -24.98
C GLU A 123 13.84 -22.87 -23.46
N ARG A 124 14.98 -23.37 -22.95
CA ARG A 124 15.28 -23.30 -21.53
C ARG A 124 15.43 -21.85 -21.05
N ALA A 125 16.05 -20.97 -21.84
CA ALA A 125 16.14 -19.56 -21.52
C ALA A 125 14.76 -18.91 -21.45
N LYS A 126 13.83 -19.24 -22.36
CA LYS A 126 12.43 -18.77 -22.29
C LYS A 126 11.73 -19.23 -21.01
N GLU A 127 11.92 -20.48 -20.61
CA GLU A 127 11.38 -20.99 -19.33
C GLU A 127 11.97 -20.24 -18.13
N LEU A 128 13.30 -20.12 -18.06
CA LEU A 128 13.97 -19.39 -16.99
C LEU A 128 13.49 -17.93 -16.90
N MET A 129 13.29 -17.28 -18.04
CA MET A 129 12.73 -15.93 -18.10
C MET A 129 11.28 -15.88 -17.59
N ARG A 130 10.44 -16.87 -17.92
CA ARG A 130 9.08 -16.96 -17.36
C ARG A 130 9.12 -17.16 -15.85
N ASP A 131 9.98 -18.06 -15.37
CA ASP A 131 10.16 -18.32 -13.94
C ASP A 131 10.69 -17.09 -13.21
N TRP A 132 11.61 -16.32 -13.80
CA TRP A 132 12.08 -15.05 -13.26
C TRP A 132 10.99 -14.00 -13.24
N VAL A 133 10.22 -13.82 -14.31
CA VAL A 133 9.07 -12.88 -14.31
C VAL A 133 8.02 -13.28 -13.27
N VAL A 134 7.77 -14.57 -13.07
CA VAL A 134 6.87 -15.05 -12.00
C VAL A 134 7.46 -14.83 -10.61
N LYS A 135 8.77 -15.04 -10.43
CA LYS A 135 9.44 -14.81 -9.14
C LYS A 135 9.61 -13.34 -8.80
N ASP A 136 9.99 -12.49 -9.75
CA ASP A 136 10.03 -11.03 -9.62
C ASP A 136 8.61 -10.48 -9.44
N GLY A 137 7.62 -11.04 -10.14
CA GLY A 137 6.20 -10.76 -9.91
C GLY A 137 5.75 -11.16 -8.51
N GLN A 138 6.23 -12.29 -7.97
CA GLN A 138 5.98 -12.71 -6.59
C GLN A 138 6.78 -11.90 -5.56
N GLU A 139 7.95 -11.36 -5.89
CA GLU A 139 8.71 -10.44 -5.04
C GLU A 139 8.05 -9.05 -5.02
N ILE A 140 7.55 -8.56 -6.15
CA ILE A 140 6.71 -7.35 -6.21
C ILE A 140 5.38 -7.59 -5.49
N GLU A 141 4.71 -8.74 -5.67
CA GLU A 141 3.51 -9.09 -4.92
C GLU A 141 3.82 -9.24 -3.43
N LYS A 142 4.96 -9.81 -3.02
CA LYS A 142 5.38 -9.90 -1.61
C LYS A 142 5.77 -8.55 -1.03
N LEU A 143 6.43 -7.69 -1.79
CA LEU A 143 6.70 -6.30 -1.40
C LEU A 143 5.39 -5.51 -1.32
N LEU A 144 4.46 -5.70 -2.27
CA LEU A 144 3.11 -5.15 -2.20
C LEU A 144 2.34 -5.75 -1.02
N ASP A 145 2.50 -7.03 -0.69
CA ASP A 145 1.88 -7.70 0.45
C ASP A 145 2.51 -7.27 1.78
N GLU A 146 3.81 -6.99 1.83
CA GLU A 146 4.52 -6.47 3.01
C GLU A 146 4.19 -4.99 3.22
N VAL A 147 4.17 -4.20 2.15
CA VAL A 147 3.66 -2.82 2.15
C VAL A 147 2.15 -2.80 2.47
N GLN A 148 1.35 -3.78 2.02
CA GLN A 148 -0.07 -3.95 2.40
C GLN A 148 -0.25 -4.61 3.78
N LYS A 149 0.79 -5.22 4.35
CA LYS A 149 0.79 -5.75 5.72
C LYS A 149 1.14 -4.65 6.73
N GLU A 150 2.02 -3.71 6.35
CA GLU A 150 2.20 -2.43 7.06
C GLU A 150 1.00 -1.49 6.83
N ASP A 151 0.44 -1.48 5.62
CA ASP A 151 -0.79 -0.76 5.26
C ASP A 151 -1.96 -1.74 5.22
N LYS A 152 -2.18 -2.51 6.30
CA LYS A 152 -3.49 -3.14 6.55
C LYS A 152 -4.48 -2.01 6.84
N LYS A 153 -4.85 -1.27 5.80
CA LYS A 153 -6.09 -0.49 5.78
C LYS A 153 -7.19 -1.51 5.94
N ILE A 154 -7.62 -1.70 7.19
CA ILE A 154 -8.86 -2.36 7.55
C ILE A 154 -9.93 -1.69 6.69
N LYS A 155 -10.36 -2.29 5.58
CA LYS A 155 -11.37 -1.65 4.72
C LYS A 155 -12.74 -1.82 5.36
N ALA A 156 -13.56 -0.77 5.32
CA ALA A 156 -14.94 -0.88 5.76
C ALA A 156 -15.69 -1.95 4.95
N VAL A 157 -16.59 -2.67 5.61
CA VAL A 157 -17.45 -3.72 5.05
C VAL A 157 -18.91 -3.33 5.22
N HIS A 158 -19.82 -4.06 4.59
CA HIS A 158 -21.26 -3.89 4.79
C HIS A 158 -21.78 -4.88 5.83
N TYR A 159 -22.56 -4.38 6.79
CA TYR A 159 -23.13 -5.16 7.88
C TYR A 159 -24.65 -5.07 7.94
N GLY A 160 -25.29 -6.19 8.29
CA GLY A 160 -26.74 -6.30 8.46
C GLY A 160 -27.54 -6.29 7.16
N ARG A 161 -28.88 -6.39 7.29
CA ARG A 161 -29.80 -6.42 6.14
C ARG A 161 -29.86 -5.09 5.40
N GLU A 162 -29.58 -4.00 6.11
CA GLU A 162 -29.55 -2.63 5.60
C GLU A 162 -28.18 -2.27 4.98
N ARG A 163 -27.20 -3.19 4.99
CA ARG A 163 -25.87 -3.03 4.39
C ARG A 163 -25.12 -1.77 4.89
N LEU A 164 -25.21 -1.49 6.18
CA LEU A 164 -24.55 -0.35 6.81
C LEU A 164 -23.03 -0.49 6.75
N THR A 165 -22.32 0.61 6.52
CA THR A 165 -20.86 0.63 6.50
C THR A 165 -20.32 0.41 7.92
N ALA A 166 -19.43 -0.56 8.11
CA ALA A 166 -18.88 -0.94 9.41
C ALA A 166 -17.44 -1.44 9.31
N THR A 167 -16.75 -1.55 10.44
CA THR A 167 -15.46 -2.24 10.52
C THR A 167 -15.66 -3.76 10.40
N PRO A 168 -14.68 -4.52 9.86
CA PRO A 168 -14.79 -5.98 9.68
C PRO A 168 -15.04 -6.78 10.96
N ASP A 169 -14.62 -6.25 12.11
CA ASP A 169 -14.71 -6.89 13.42
C ASP A 169 -16.04 -6.66 14.13
N ILE A 170 -16.94 -5.82 13.62
CA ILE A 170 -18.21 -5.39 14.27
C ILE A 170 -19.07 -6.54 14.83
N SER A 171 -19.01 -7.73 14.22
CA SER A 171 -19.76 -8.91 14.69
C SER A 171 -19.19 -9.47 15.99
N LYS A 172 -17.87 -9.39 16.14
CA LYS A 172 -17.07 -9.99 17.22
C LYS A 172 -16.85 -9.02 18.39
N SER A 173 -16.90 -7.70 18.15
CA SER A 173 -16.64 -6.68 19.17
C SER A 173 -17.82 -6.56 20.14
N ASP A 174 -17.59 -6.73 21.44
CA ASP A 174 -18.65 -6.61 22.46
C ASP A 174 -18.99 -5.15 22.78
N GLU A 175 -18.03 -4.26 22.61
CA GLU A 175 -18.18 -2.80 22.58
C GLU A 175 -18.18 -2.31 21.13
N ILE A 176 -19.11 -1.41 20.80
CA ILE A 176 -19.20 -0.84 19.45
C ILE A 176 -19.42 0.67 19.48
N ILE A 177 -18.98 1.34 18.42
CA ILE A 177 -19.13 2.77 18.22
C ILE A 177 -20.11 3.01 17.06
N ILE A 178 -21.15 3.80 17.29
CA ILE A 178 -22.09 4.24 16.25
C ILE A 178 -21.71 5.66 15.82
N VAL A 179 -21.60 5.87 14.51
CA VAL A 179 -21.32 7.17 13.89
C VAL A 179 -22.41 7.55 12.88
N GLU A 180 -22.44 8.81 12.43
CA GLU A 180 -23.45 9.30 11.49
C GLU A 180 -23.26 8.71 10.10
N GLY A 181 -22.04 8.78 9.58
CA GLY A 181 -21.74 8.59 8.18
C GLY A 181 -20.62 7.60 7.88
N ARG A 182 -20.49 7.30 6.60
CA ARG A 182 -19.46 6.38 6.07
C ARG A 182 -18.06 6.97 6.16
N ALA A 183 -17.94 8.29 6.03
CA ALA A 183 -16.68 8.99 6.10
C ALA A 183 -16.09 8.92 7.51
N ASP A 184 -16.92 9.03 8.54
CA ASP A 184 -16.56 8.80 9.94
C ASP A 184 -15.96 7.42 10.15
N VAL A 185 -16.62 6.36 9.63
CA VAL A 185 -16.11 4.98 9.72
C VAL A 185 -14.72 4.87 9.08
N ASN A 186 -14.54 5.49 7.91
CA ASN A 186 -13.25 5.47 7.22
C ASN A 186 -12.18 6.27 7.98
N ASN A 187 -12.55 7.38 8.63
CA ASN A 187 -11.60 8.17 9.41
C ASN A 187 -11.18 7.41 10.67
N LEU A 188 -12.13 6.82 11.40
CA LEU A 188 -11.88 6.00 12.58
C LEU A 188 -11.02 4.77 12.26
N ILE A 189 -11.28 4.12 11.13
CA ILE A 189 -10.43 3.04 10.60
C ILE A 189 -8.99 3.50 10.38
N LYS A 190 -8.79 4.66 9.75
CA LYS A 190 -7.44 5.21 9.47
C LYS A 190 -6.70 5.52 10.78
N SER A 191 -7.45 5.92 11.81
CA SER A 191 -6.95 6.20 13.15
C SER A 191 -6.79 4.94 14.02
N GLY A 192 -7.05 3.75 13.49
CA GLY A 192 -6.85 2.47 14.20
C GLY A 192 -8.01 2.04 15.11
N VAL A 193 -9.15 2.74 15.08
CA VAL A 193 -10.34 2.43 15.87
C VAL A 193 -11.14 1.32 15.18
N THR A 194 -11.53 0.30 15.94
CA THR A 194 -12.30 -0.86 15.45
C THR A 194 -13.68 -0.94 16.13
N GLY A 195 -14.53 -1.89 15.70
CA GLY A 195 -15.90 -2.01 16.21
C GLY A 195 -16.84 -0.85 15.84
N VAL A 196 -16.64 -0.18 14.71
CA VAL A 196 -17.41 1.02 14.30
C VAL A 196 -18.49 0.67 13.29
N ILE A 197 -19.67 1.29 13.37
CA ILE A 197 -20.76 1.17 12.40
C ILE A 197 -21.46 2.51 12.13
N ALA A 198 -21.72 2.83 10.86
CA ALA A 198 -22.45 4.02 10.45
C ALA A 198 -23.97 3.80 10.48
N MET A 199 -24.70 4.84 10.88
CA MET A 199 -26.16 4.86 10.81
C MET A 199 -26.67 5.23 9.40
N GLU A 200 -25.88 6.01 8.65
CA GLU A 200 -26.16 6.47 7.28
C GLU A 200 -27.45 7.30 7.16
N GLY A 201 -27.64 8.24 8.07
CA GLY A 201 -28.76 9.20 8.09
C GLY A 201 -29.56 9.18 9.38
N VAL A 202 -30.45 10.16 9.59
CA VAL A 202 -31.09 10.44 10.88
C VAL A 202 -31.94 9.28 11.43
N LYS A 203 -32.58 8.49 10.57
CA LYS A 203 -33.51 7.44 10.99
C LYS A 203 -32.75 6.19 11.42
N VAL A 204 -32.89 5.79 12.69
CA VAL A 204 -32.19 4.63 13.27
C VAL A 204 -32.61 3.31 12.58
N PRO A 205 -31.69 2.64 11.85
CA PRO A 205 -31.90 1.36 11.17
C PRO A 205 -32.22 0.21 12.14
N LYS A 206 -32.92 -0.84 11.68
CA LYS A 206 -33.22 -2.01 12.52
C LYS A 206 -31.96 -2.76 12.95
N THR A 207 -30.94 -2.75 12.10
CA THR A 207 -29.63 -3.34 12.37
C THR A 207 -28.98 -2.69 13.60
N ILE A 208 -29.03 -1.37 13.69
CA ILE A 208 -28.52 -0.61 14.85
C ILE A 208 -29.30 -0.97 16.11
N ARG A 209 -30.63 -0.96 16.08
CA ARG A 209 -31.47 -1.33 17.25
C ARG A 209 -31.12 -2.71 17.81
N ASN A 210 -30.91 -3.69 16.93
CA ASN A 210 -30.54 -5.04 17.33
C ASN A 210 -29.16 -5.09 18.00
N LEU A 211 -28.19 -4.32 17.48
CA LEU A 211 -26.85 -4.24 18.06
C LEU A 211 -26.88 -3.56 19.44
N THR A 212 -27.59 -2.44 19.57
CA THR A 212 -27.71 -1.71 20.84
C THR A 212 -28.35 -2.54 21.96
N SER A 213 -29.22 -3.51 21.62
CA SER A 213 -29.81 -4.42 22.62
C SER A 213 -28.87 -5.52 23.14
N ARG A 214 -27.72 -5.72 22.50
CA ARG A 214 -26.84 -6.89 22.74
C ARG A 214 -25.40 -6.53 23.10
N LYS A 215 -24.99 -5.29 22.82
CA LYS A 215 -23.60 -4.82 22.89
C LYS A 215 -23.57 -3.52 23.67
N GLU A 216 -22.41 -3.20 24.24
CA GLU A 216 -22.18 -1.91 24.86
C GLU A 216 -21.88 -0.87 23.77
N VAL A 217 -22.62 0.24 23.77
CA VAL A 217 -22.64 1.16 22.62
C VAL A 217 -22.18 2.55 23.01
N THR A 218 -21.23 3.10 22.27
CA THR A 218 -20.89 4.52 22.32
C THR A 218 -21.41 5.20 21.05
N ALA A 219 -22.25 6.23 21.17
CA ALA A 219 -22.58 7.10 20.04
C ALA A 219 -21.50 8.17 19.92
N PHE A 220 -20.71 8.16 18.84
CA PHE A 220 -19.72 9.19 18.56
C PHE A 220 -20.21 10.06 17.40
N LEU A 221 -20.62 11.28 17.73
CA LEU A 221 -21.37 12.15 16.84
C LEU A 221 -20.67 13.50 16.65
N ASP A 222 -21.01 14.17 15.56
CA ASP A 222 -20.46 15.47 15.19
C ASP A 222 -20.74 16.55 16.25
N GLY A 223 -19.89 17.57 16.28
CA GLY A 223 -19.95 18.69 17.21
C GLY A 223 -20.96 19.77 16.78
N ASP A 224 -22.02 19.37 16.10
CA ASP A 224 -22.96 20.25 15.40
C ASP A 224 -24.43 19.91 15.72
N ARG A 225 -25.36 20.63 15.07
CA ARG A 225 -26.80 20.42 15.27
C ARG A 225 -27.29 19.12 14.63
N GLY A 226 -26.66 18.64 13.56
CA GLY A 226 -26.97 17.35 12.94
C GLY A 226 -26.76 16.19 13.91
N GLY A 227 -25.59 16.14 14.54
CA GLY A 227 -25.29 15.15 15.56
C GLY A 227 -26.22 15.22 16.78
N ASP A 228 -26.71 16.41 17.16
CA ASP A 228 -27.71 16.55 18.22
C ASP A 228 -29.05 15.89 17.87
N LEU A 229 -29.53 16.07 16.65
CA LEU A 229 -30.77 15.46 16.19
C LEU A 229 -30.66 13.93 16.14
N ILE A 230 -29.49 13.43 15.70
CA ILE A 230 -29.19 12.00 15.69
C ILE A 230 -29.16 11.41 17.09
N LEU A 231 -28.52 12.09 18.04
CA LEU A 231 -28.51 11.64 19.43
C LEU A 231 -29.92 11.55 19.99
N GLN A 232 -30.78 12.55 19.72
CA GLN A 232 -32.17 12.52 20.18
C GLN A 232 -32.95 11.34 19.60
N GLU A 233 -32.78 11.02 18.32
CA GLU A 233 -33.44 9.85 17.71
C GLU A 233 -32.91 8.53 18.31
N LEU A 234 -31.57 8.41 18.49
CA LEU A 234 -30.96 7.25 19.14
C LEU A 234 -31.50 7.07 20.56
N MET A 235 -31.59 8.14 21.36
CA MET A 235 -32.15 8.09 22.71
C MET A 235 -33.60 7.57 22.78
N GLN A 236 -34.42 7.88 21.76
CA GLN A 236 -35.82 7.45 21.71
C GLN A 236 -35.97 5.99 21.29
N VAL A 237 -35.13 5.51 20.37
CA VAL A 237 -35.35 4.25 19.65
C VAL A 237 -34.33 3.16 20.01
N ALA A 238 -33.08 3.53 20.27
CA ALA A 238 -31.95 2.65 20.58
C ALA A 238 -30.90 3.39 21.45
N PRO A 239 -31.17 3.60 22.74
CA PRO A 239 -30.34 4.44 23.60
C PRO A 239 -28.92 3.85 23.74
N PRO A 240 -27.86 4.63 23.46
CA PRO A 240 -26.49 4.16 23.65
C PRO A 240 -26.10 4.13 25.13
N THR A 241 -25.03 3.39 25.47
CA THR A 241 -24.45 3.37 26.82
C THR A 241 -23.68 4.65 27.11
N TYR A 242 -22.86 5.10 26.15
CA TYR A 242 -22.08 6.34 26.25
C TYR A 242 -22.31 7.24 25.05
N VAL A 243 -21.98 8.51 25.23
CA VAL A 243 -21.96 9.53 24.17
C VAL A 243 -20.58 10.18 24.16
N ALA A 244 -19.97 10.20 22.98
CA ALA A 244 -18.79 10.97 22.66
C ALA A 244 -19.16 12.04 21.62
N ARG A 245 -18.51 13.20 21.69
CA ARG A 245 -18.76 14.32 20.77
C ARG A 245 -17.46 14.81 20.17
N ALA A 246 -17.49 15.07 18.87
CA ALA A 246 -16.44 15.85 18.23
C ALA A 246 -16.41 17.28 18.81
N PRO A 247 -15.27 17.97 18.79
CA PRO A 247 -15.19 19.38 19.17
C PRO A 247 -16.21 20.24 18.41
N ARG A 248 -16.69 21.29 19.06
CA ARG A 248 -17.75 22.14 18.51
C ARG A 248 -17.42 22.65 17.10
N GLY A 249 -18.33 22.40 16.15
CA GLY A 249 -18.19 22.80 14.76
C GLY A 249 -17.23 21.94 13.92
N LYS A 250 -16.77 20.80 14.45
CA LYS A 250 -16.04 19.78 13.68
C LYS A 250 -16.88 18.53 13.48
N GLU A 251 -16.67 17.89 12.33
CA GLU A 251 -17.24 16.60 11.98
C GLU A 251 -16.24 15.48 12.34
N VAL A 252 -16.75 14.29 12.65
CA VAL A 252 -15.92 13.12 13.00
C VAL A 252 -14.99 12.75 11.83
N GLU A 253 -15.40 12.98 10.58
CA GLU A 253 -14.57 12.77 9.39
C GLU A 253 -13.32 13.68 9.30
N GLU A 254 -13.31 14.82 10.00
CA GLU A 254 -12.22 15.81 9.96
C GLU A 254 -11.23 15.69 11.13
N LEU A 255 -11.52 14.83 12.12
CA LEU A 255 -10.71 14.72 13.32
C LEU A 255 -9.36 14.04 13.05
N SER A 256 -8.31 14.57 13.66
CA SER A 256 -7.02 13.89 13.76
C SER A 256 -7.08 12.70 14.72
N PRO A 257 -6.15 11.72 14.61
CA PRO A 257 -6.11 10.57 15.53
C PRO A 257 -6.08 10.99 17.02
N GLU A 258 -5.29 12.01 17.36
CA GLU A 258 -5.22 12.53 18.73
C GLU A 258 -6.53 13.16 19.23
N GLU A 259 -7.33 13.75 18.33
CA GLU A 259 -8.63 14.33 18.67
C GLU A 259 -9.70 13.25 18.84
N ILE A 260 -9.62 12.17 18.05
CA ILE A 260 -10.48 11.00 18.18
C ILE A 260 -10.27 10.32 19.52
N ASP A 261 -9.02 10.05 19.90
CA ASP A 261 -8.69 9.42 21.18
C ASP A 261 -9.20 10.27 22.36
N LYS A 262 -8.93 11.58 22.34
CA LYS A 262 -9.43 12.52 23.36
C LYS A 262 -10.96 12.53 23.46
N ALA A 263 -11.66 12.50 22.34
CA ALA A 263 -13.14 12.52 22.32
C ALA A 263 -13.75 11.21 22.84
N LEU A 264 -13.15 10.06 22.49
CA LEU A 264 -13.58 8.75 22.96
C LEU A 264 -13.23 8.52 24.44
N ASP A 265 -12.08 9.01 24.90
CA ASP A 265 -11.71 8.99 26.33
C ASP A 265 -12.64 9.88 27.17
N ALA A 266 -13.09 11.00 26.61
CA ALA A 266 -14.05 11.90 27.25
C ALA A 266 -15.51 11.45 27.12
N LYS A 267 -15.79 10.22 26.66
CA LYS A 267 -17.15 9.68 26.54
C LYS A 267 -17.87 9.72 27.89
N ARG A 268 -19.13 10.14 27.89
CA ARG A 268 -19.96 10.25 29.09
C ARG A 268 -21.08 9.22 29.07
N PRO A 269 -21.43 8.60 30.21
CA PRO A 269 -22.63 7.77 30.31
C PRO A 269 -23.86 8.54 29.83
N LEU A 270 -24.80 7.85 29.17
CA LEU A 270 -26.02 8.49 28.68
C LEU A 270 -26.85 9.14 29.81
N GLU A 271 -26.73 8.64 31.04
CA GLU A 271 -27.37 9.21 32.23
C GLU A 271 -26.83 10.61 32.57
N ASP A 272 -25.53 10.85 32.38
CA ASP A 272 -24.90 12.16 32.51
C ASP A 272 -25.19 13.07 31.30
N ALA A 273 -25.45 12.49 30.13
CA ALA A 273 -25.88 13.24 28.93
C ALA A 273 -27.38 13.63 28.95
N LYS A 274 -28.18 13.00 29.81
CA LYS A 274 -29.57 13.40 30.13
C LYS A 274 -29.64 14.55 31.13
N ALA A 275 -28.60 14.74 31.95
CA ALA A 275 -28.40 16.03 32.57
C ALA A 275 -28.16 17.00 31.40
N LYS A 276 -29.11 17.91 31.19
CA LYS A 276 -28.98 19.01 30.22
C LYS A 276 -27.53 19.48 30.26
N PRO A 277 -26.88 19.77 29.12
CA PRO A 277 -25.61 20.45 29.16
C PRO A 277 -25.82 21.69 30.01
N GLU A 278 -25.21 21.73 31.19
CA GLU A 278 -24.76 22.99 31.73
C GLU A 278 -24.00 23.62 30.57
N PRO A 279 -24.45 24.78 30.07
CA PRO A 279 -23.80 25.41 28.95
C PRO A 279 -22.33 25.54 29.35
N GLU A 280 -21.47 24.95 28.53
CA GLU A 280 -20.02 25.19 28.53
C GLU A 280 -19.81 26.65 28.88
N GLU A 281 -18.97 26.87 29.88
CA GLU A 281 -18.49 28.15 30.37
C GLU A 281 -18.69 29.25 29.34
N LYS A 282 -19.76 30.04 29.53
CA LYS A 282 -19.75 31.41 29.03
C LYS A 282 -18.45 32.00 29.58
N ALA A 283 -17.51 32.30 28.68
CA ALA A 283 -16.42 33.24 28.92
C ALA A 283 -16.91 34.31 29.90
N PRO A 284 -16.16 34.62 30.97
CA PRO A 284 -16.68 35.26 32.18
C PRO A 284 -17.71 36.31 31.80
N ARG A 285 -18.97 36.05 32.13
CA ARG A 285 -19.99 37.09 32.09
C ARG A 285 -19.39 38.22 32.90
N PHE A 286 -19.10 39.35 32.26
CA PHE A 286 -18.76 40.55 32.99
C PHE A 286 -19.85 40.77 34.04
N SER A 287 -19.48 41.22 35.24
CA SER A 287 -20.45 41.47 36.30
C SER A 287 -21.59 42.35 35.78
N GLU A 288 -22.81 42.21 36.33
CA GLU A 288 -23.95 43.06 35.94
C GLU A 288 -23.59 44.56 35.96
N GLU A 289 -22.67 44.94 36.84
CA GLU A 289 -22.08 46.29 36.92
C GLU A 289 -21.42 46.74 35.60
N ILE A 290 -20.67 45.88 34.93
CA ILE A 290 -19.97 46.22 33.67
C ILE A 290 -20.97 46.26 32.51
N VAL A 291 -21.97 45.38 32.49
CA VAL A 291 -23.04 45.42 31.49
C VAL A 291 -23.86 46.71 31.64
N ASN A 292 -24.24 47.07 32.87
CA ASN A 292 -24.91 48.34 33.17
C ASN A 292 -24.03 49.53 32.78
N LEU A 293 -22.74 49.50 33.10
CA LEU A 293 -21.77 50.53 32.72
C LEU A 293 -21.69 50.72 31.20
N THR A 294 -21.75 49.65 30.41
CA THR A 294 -21.75 49.77 28.94
C THR A 294 -23.03 50.40 28.39
N ASN A 295 -24.18 50.16 29.03
CA ASN A 295 -25.43 50.82 28.67
C ASN A 295 -25.42 52.30 29.06
N ASP A 296 -24.84 52.63 30.22
CA ASP A 296 -24.74 54.01 30.74
C ASP A 296 -23.74 54.89 29.97
N LEU A 297 -22.74 54.27 29.34
CA LEU A 297 -21.75 54.97 28.52
C LEU A 297 -22.21 55.13 27.06
N ARG A 298 -23.16 54.32 26.59
CA ARG A 298 -23.59 54.36 25.18
C ARG A 298 -24.17 55.72 24.82
N GLY A 299 -23.54 56.40 23.86
CA GLY A 299 -23.94 57.72 23.38
C GLY A 299 -23.36 58.90 24.17
N THR A 300 -22.51 58.66 25.19
CA THR A 300 -21.88 59.74 25.98
C THR A 300 -20.48 60.11 25.50
N LEU A 301 -19.82 59.27 24.68
CA LEU A 301 -18.41 59.43 24.27
C LEU A 301 -17.44 59.52 25.46
N GLU A 302 -17.78 58.85 26.56
CA GLU A 302 -16.96 58.77 27.78
C GLU A 302 -16.36 57.37 27.95
N ALA A 303 -15.34 57.28 28.80
CA ALA A 303 -14.65 56.07 29.19
C ALA A 303 -14.55 55.96 30.71
N VAL A 304 -14.45 54.74 31.20
CA VAL A 304 -14.21 54.40 32.61
C VAL A 304 -13.09 53.38 32.67
N LEU A 305 -12.14 53.63 33.58
CA LEU A 305 -11.02 52.75 33.86
C LEU A 305 -11.31 51.97 35.14
N ILE A 306 -11.10 50.66 35.11
CA ILE A 306 -11.32 49.77 36.24
C ILE A 306 -9.97 49.21 36.65
N LYS A 307 -9.60 49.49 37.90
CA LYS A 307 -8.34 49.06 38.50
C LYS A 307 -8.38 47.61 38.95
N THR A 308 -7.21 47.02 39.19
CA THR A 308 -7.04 45.64 39.67
C THR A 308 -7.75 45.36 41.01
N ASP A 309 -7.98 46.39 41.83
CA ASP A 309 -8.72 46.31 43.10
C ASP A 309 -10.24 46.39 42.94
N GLY A 310 -10.74 46.50 41.70
CA GLY A 310 -12.16 46.61 41.38
C GLY A 310 -12.73 48.03 41.52
N LYS A 311 -11.92 49.04 41.85
CA LYS A 311 -12.39 50.43 41.89
C LYS A 311 -12.50 51.01 40.48
N GLN A 312 -13.57 51.76 40.27
CA GLN A 312 -13.82 52.52 39.06
C GLN A 312 -13.25 53.93 39.24
N ASP A 313 -12.46 54.38 38.27
CA ASP A 313 -12.06 55.79 38.17
C ASP A 313 -13.21 56.63 37.59
N GLU A 314 -13.10 57.95 37.70
CA GLU A 314 -14.09 58.89 37.15
C GLU A 314 -14.27 58.74 35.63
N ARG A 315 -15.41 59.20 35.12
CA ARG A 315 -15.67 59.24 33.67
C ARG A 315 -14.72 60.21 33.00
N ILE A 316 -14.05 59.75 31.95
CA ILE A 316 -13.11 60.55 31.17
C ILE A 316 -13.57 60.64 29.71
N PRO A 317 -13.44 61.80 29.05
CA PRO A 317 -13.76 61.90 27.63
C PRO A 317 -12.90 60.93 26.81
N VAL A 318 -13.49 60.27 25.81
CA VAL A 318 -12.76 59.33 24.92
C VAL A 318 -11.59 60.00 24.20
N SER A 319 -11.68 61.31 23.94
CA SER A 319 -10.58 62.09 23.36
C SER A 319 -9.32 62.13 24.24
N GLU A 320 -9.46 62.03 25.56
CA GLU A 320 -8.37 62.06 26.54
C GLU A 320 -7.92 60.65 26.97
N LEU A 321 -8.63 59.61 26.52
CA LEU A 321 -8.44 58.22 26.99
C LEU A 321 -7.01 57.73 26.78
N VAL A 322 -6.42 57.98 25.62
CA VAL A 322 -5.05 57.51 25.30
C VAL A 322 -4.00 58.21 26.16
N GLU A 323 -4.18 59.49 26.46
CA GLU A 323 -3.25 60.24 27.31
C GLU A 323 -3.36 59.78 28.76
N LYS A 324 -4.59 59.69 29.30
CA LYS A 324 -4.80 59.21 30.67
C LYS A 324 -4.38 57.76 30.88
N LEU A 325 -4.53 56.89 29.87
CA LEU A 325 -4.04 55.51 29.93
C LEU A 325 -2.50 55.43 29.99
N LYS A 326 -1.77 56.39 29.40
CA LYS A 326 -0.31 56.45 29.50
C LYS A 326 0.18 56.84 30.88
N ASP A 327 -0.60 57.57 31.64
CA ASP A 327 -0.25 58.01 33.00
C ASP A 327 -0.89 57.15 34.10
N ALA A 328 -1.91 56.36 33.77
CA ALA A 328 -2.57 55.45 34.70
C ALA A 328 -1.70 54.21 35.00
N ASN A 329 -1.81 53.73 36.26
CA ASN A 329 -1.19 52.52 36.77
C ASN A 329 -2.28 51.59 37.32
N ASP A 330 -2.02 50.28 37.29
CA ASP A 330 -2.89 49.23 37.84
C ASP A 330 -4.30 49.14 37.22
N VAL A 331 -4.43 49.52 35.94
CA VAL A 331 -5.69 49.40 35.18
C VAL A 331 -5.80 48.00 34.60
N LYS A 332 -6.90 47.31 34.91
CA LYS A 332 -7.18 45.95 34.43
C LYS A 332 -8.16 45.92 33.26
N LEU A 333 -9.16 46.81 33.30
CA LEU A 333 -10.24 46.85 32.32
C LEU A 333 -10.56 48.29 31.92
N VAL A 334 -10.76 48.51 30.62
CA VAL A 334 -11.16 49.81 30.04
C VAL A 334 -12.50 49.64 29.35
N VAL A 335 -13.51 50.45 29.71
CA VAL A 335 -14.82 50.47 29.06
C VAL A 335 -15.07 51.86 28.49
N PHE A 336 -15.40 51.99 27.20
CA PHE A 336 -15.61 53.31 26.61
C PHE A 336 -16.54 53.32 25.40
N ASP A 337 -17.23 54.44 25.21
CA ASP A 337 -18.14 54.66 24.08
C ASP A 337 -17.39 55.17 22.85
N GLY A 338 -16.68 54.25 22.20
CA GLY A 338 -15.89 54.58 21.02
C GLY A 338 -15.42 53.37 20.23
N ILE A 339 -14.60 53.64 19.21
CA ILE A 339 -14.05 52.61 18.33
C ILE A 339 -12.72 52.12 18.90
N VAL A 340 -12.59 50.81 19.11
CA VAL A 340 -11.30 50.20 19.46
C VAL A 340 -10.39 50.23 18.22
N THR A 341 -9.37 51.09 18.26
CA THR A 341 -8.37 51.23 17.19
C THR A 341 -7.08 50.49 17.56
N GLY A 342 -6.23 50.18 16.56
CA GLY A 342 -4.94 49.54 16.81
C GLY A 342 -4.05 50.31 17.80
N ARG A 343 -4.03 51.65 17.70
CA ARG A 343 -3.27 52.52 18.64
C ARG A 343 -3.68 52.33 20.10
N LEU A 344 -4.98 52.11 20.35
CA LEU A 344 -5.49 51.89 21.70
C LEU A 344 -5.09 50.50 22.23
N ILE A 345 -5.10 49.48 21.37
CA ILE A 345 -4.66 48.12 21.70
C ILE A 345 -3.16 48.09 22.00
N ASP A 346 -2.35 48.81 21.22
CA ASP A 346 -0.91 48.91 21.45
C ASP A 346 -0.62 49.59 22.80
N THR A 347 -1.33 50.70 23.11
CA THR A 347 -1.22 51.40 24.40
C THR A 347 -1.64 50.50 25.57
N ALA A 348 -2.73 49.75 25.41
CA ALA A 348 -3.21 48.82 26.43
C ALA A 348 -2.22 47.67 26.70
N ARG A 349 -1.56 47.17 25.65
CA ARG A 349 -0.52 46.16 25.78
C ARG A 349 0.72 46.70 26.51
N GLU A 350 1.17 47.90 26.17
CA GLU A 350 2.31 48.55 26.86
C GLU A 350 2.05 48.72 28.36
N LYS A 351 0.78 48.90 28.73
CA LYS A 351 0.32 49.07 30.11
C LYS A 351 -0.17 47.80 30.81
N ASN A 352 -0.04 46.63 30.16
CA ASN A 352 -0.52 45.34 30.67
C ASN A 352 -2.00 45.34 31.08
N ILE A 353 -2.86 45.95 30.27
CA ILE A 353 -4.31 45.95 30.47
C ILE A 353 -4.89 44.65 29.90
N ASP A 354 -5.59 43.89 30.74
CA ASP A 354 -6.14 42.58 30.39
C ASP A 354 -7.30 42.69 29.39
N THR A 355 -8.15 43.71 29.52
CA THR A 355 -9.40 43.79 28.75
C THR A 355 -9.76 45.21 28.29
N ILE A 356 -10.19 45.33 27.03
CA ILE A 356 -10.74 46.56 26.44
C ILE A 356 -12.13 46.29 25.90
N ILE A 357 -13.10 47.11 26.29
CA ILE A 357 -14.49 47.04 25.86
C ILE A 357 -14.86 48.39 25.21
N GLY A 358 -15.16 48.37 23.91
CA GLY A 358 -15.63 49.54 23.17
C GLY A 358 -17.02 49.34 22.55
N GLU A 359 -17.62 50.37 21.96
CA GLU A 359 -18.89 50.22 21.22
C GLU A 359 -18.70 49.31 19.99
N ARG A 360 -17.54 49.45 19.30
CA ARG A 360 -17.16 48.59 18.17
C ARG A 360 -15.65 48.48 18.00
N VAL A 361 -15.19 47.43 17.31
CA VAL A 361 -13.78 47.24 16.95
C VAL A 361 -13.56 47.70 15.51
N ALA A 362 -12.48 48.44 15.25
CA ALA A 362 -12.14 48.87 13.88
C ALA A 362 -11.77 47.68 12.99
N GLU A 363 -12.15 47.75 11.70
CA GLU A 363 -11.82 46.72 10.72
C GLU A 363 -10.31 46.66 10.45
N GLY A 364 -9.76 45.45 10.33
CA GLY A 364 -8.33 45.23 10.04
C GLY A 364 -7.39 45.36 11.25
N VAL A 365 -7.92 45.48 12.46
CA VAL A 365 -7.11 45.56 13.68
C VAL A 365 -6.69 44.18 14.18
N ARG A 366 -5.40 43.99 14.41
CA ARG A 366 -4.81 42.74 14.90
C ARG A 366 -4.75 42.75 16.43
N ILE A 367 -5.43 41.80 17.06
CA ILE A 367 -5.44 41.65 18.52
C ILE A 367 -4.22 40.79 18.95
N PRO A 368 -3.26 41.33 19.72
CA PRO A 368 -2.10 40.58 20.20
C PRO A 368 -2.49 39.62 21.34
N ARG A 369 -1.70 38.56 21.55
CA ARG A 369 -1.87 37.65 22.71
C ARG A 369 -1.65 38.43 24.01
N GLY A 370 -2.58 38.30 24.96
CA GLY A 370 -2.52 38.92 26.29
C GLY A 370 -3.45 40.12 26.49
N VAL A 371 -4.17 40.58 25.46
CA VAL A 371 -5.21 41.62 25.59
C VAL A 371 -6.51 41.09 25.00
N GLU A 372 -7.57 41.07 25.80
CA GLU A 372 -8.92 40.72 25.35
C GLU A 372 -9.65 41.98 24.86
N VAL A 373 -10.21 41.93 23.65
CA VAL A 373 -10.96 43.06 23.08
C VAL A 373 -12.39 42.65 22.78
N ARG A 374 -13.35 43.39 23.35
CA ARG A 374 -14.78 43.15 23.12
C ARG A 374 -15.50 44.41 22.65
N SER A 375 -16.64 44.19 22.01
CA SER A 375 -17.59 45.24 21.66
C SER A 375 -18.82 45.19 22.57
N PHE A 376 -19.56 46.28 22.75
CA PHE A 376 -20.80 46.32 23.55
C PHE A 376 -21.83 45.29 23.09
N LYS A 377 -21.80 44.91 21.80
CA LYS A 377 -22.69 43.88 21.23
C LYS A 377 -22.32 42.45 21.65
N ASN A 378 -21.10 42.23 22.14
CA ASN A 378 -20.54 40.91 22.44
C ASN A 378 -20.37 40.66 23.96
N LEU A 379 -21.16 41.34 24.80
CA LEU A 379 -21.07 41.26 26.27
C LEU A 379 -22.16 40.39 26.93
N ASN A 380 -23.15 39.89 26.18
CA ASN A 380 -24.32 39.14 26.70
C ASN A 380 -24.29 37.62 26.40
#